data_AF-A0A2V8PTE8-F1
#
_entry.id   AF-A0A2V8PTE8-F1
#
_cell.length_a   1.000
_cell.length_b   1.000
_cell.length_c   1.000
_cell.angle_alpha   90.00
_cell.angle_beta   90.00
_cell.angle_gamma   90.00
#
_symmetry.space_group_name_H-M   'P 1'
#
loop_
_entity.id
_entity.type
_entity.pdbx_description
1 polymer ?
#
loop_
_entity_poly.entity_id
_entity_poly.type
_entity_poly.pdbx_seq_one_letter_code
_entity_poly.pdbx_strand_id
1 'polypeptide(L)'
;MQRIIWAFVYVFVGGVIFWTPSVAVHAWRRHNFRGLDILILTILLPLISLTGVVILRKLRLERTNRSFIACSMLLGIWVIGPLFTTINATFAGAGFANAGVWKFVVITTFFFPIFTFEMSTYDGTLLAVLLTTFLLILMSRRTLENL
;
A
#
# COMPACT_ATOMS: atom_id res chain seq x y z
N MET A 1 25.50 3.30 -3.57
CA MET A 1 24.97 2.63 -2.36
C MET A 1 23.83 3.41 -1.68
N GLN A 2 24.02 4.69 -1.31
CA GLN A 2 22.97 5.47 -0.60
C GLN A 2 21.61 5.51 -1.32
N ARG A 3 21.57 5.71 -2.65
CA ARG A 3 20.31 5.72 -3.42
C ARG A 3 19.50 4.42 -3.30
N ILE A 4 20.17 3.26 -3.26
CA ILE A 4 19.53 1.95 -3.16
C ILE A 4 18.89 1.79 -1.78
N ILE A 5 19.61 2.16 -0.71
CA ILE A 5 19.09 2.13 0.66
C ILE A 5 17.81 2.97 0.76
N TRP A 6 17.81 4.19 0.20
CA TRP A 6 16.63 5.04 0.20
C TRP A 6 15.48 4.47 -0.63
N ALA A 7 15.76 3.76 -1.73
CA ALA A 7 14.73 3.04 -2.47
C ALA A 7 14.01 2.04 -1.57
N PHE A 8 14.76 1.19 -0.85
CA PHE A 8 14.18 0.22 0.09
C PHE A 8 13.39 0.90 1.22
N VAL A 9 13.89 2.03 1.74
CA VAL A 9 13.15 2.82 2.73
C VAL A 9 11.82 3.31 2.17
N TYR A 10 11.80 3.89 0.96
CA TYR A 10 10.56 4.39 0.35
C TYR A 10 9.60 3.26 -0.01
N VAL A 11 10.09 2.11 -0.47
CA VAL A 11 9.31 0.89 -0.69
C VAL A 11 8.65 0.47 0.63
N PHE A 12 9.44 0.27 1.68
CA PHE A 12 8.92 -0.18 2.96
C PHE A 12 7.94 0.81 3.58
N VAL A 13 8.32 2.08 3.68
CA VAL A 13 7.46 3.14 4.25
C VAL A 13 6.19 3.30 3.42
N GLY A 14 6.28 3.31 2.09
CA GLY A 14 5.14 3.49 1.20
C GLY A 14 4.08 2.39 1.36
N GLY A 15 4.52 1.13 1.39
CA GLY A 15 3.60 0.04 1.65
C GLY A 15 3.02 0.10 3.07
N VAL A 16 3.85 0.32 4.09
CA VAL A 16 3.39 0.33 5.49
C VAL A 16 2.36 1.44 5.75
N ILE A 17 2.61 2.67 5.30
CA ILE A 17 1.67 3.78 5.56
C ILE A 17 0.35 3.60 4.79
N PHE A 18 0.38 2.98 3.60
CA PHE A 18 -0.83 2.69 2.84
C PHE A 18 -1.67 1.60 3.51
N TRP A 19 -1.05 0.51 3.97
CA TRP A 19 -1.81 -0.64 4.44
C TRP A 19 -2.20 -0.57 5.93
N THR A 20 -1.44 0.15 6.77
CA THR A 20 -1.71 0.24 8.23
C THR A 20 -3.12 0.76 8.56
N PRO A 21 -3.66 1.81 7.92
CA PRO A 21 -5.02 2.25 8.17
C PRO A 21 -6.07 1.19 7.79
N SER A 22 -5.82 0.41 6.74
CA SER A 22 -6.69 -0.72 6.36
C SER A 22 -6.72 -1.78 7.47
N VAL A 23 -5.55 -2.15 8.00
CA VAL A 23 -5.42 -3.05 9.16
C VAL A 23 -6.17 -2.51 10.38
N ALA A 24 -6.01 -1.22 10.69
CA ALA A 24 -6.68 -0.60 11.83
C ALA A 24 -8.21 -0.66 11.70
N VAL A 25 -8.76 -0.37 10.51
CA VAL A 25 -10.20 -0.45 10.25
C VAL A 25 -10.70 -1.89 10.34
N HIS A 26 -10.00 -2.86 9.76
CA HIS A 26 -10.36 -4.28 9.86
C HIS A 26 -10.27 -4.80 11.30
N ALA A 27 -9.27 -4.38 12.07
CA ALA A 27 -9.13 -4.74 13.47
C ALA A 27 -10.27 -4.20 14.34
N TRP A 28 -10.70 -2.97 14.07
CA TRP A 28 -11.83 -2.34 14.76
C TRP A 28 -13.16 -2.99 14.38
N ARG A 29 -13.43 -3.12 13.07
CA ARG A 29 -14.72 -3.57 12.55
C ARG A 29 -14.91 -5.07 12.68
N ARG A 30 -13.85 -5.86 12.50
CA ARG A 30 -13.89 -7.33 12.44
C ARG A 30 -14.98 -7.79 11.46
N HIS A 31 -15.89 -8.65 11.89
CA HIS A 31 -17.04 -9.12 11.10
C HIS A 31 -18.07 -8.04 10.72
N ASN A 32 -17.98 -6.83 11.29
CA ASN A 32 -18.89 -5.72 10.98
C ASN A 32 -18.38 -4.79 9.87
N PHE A 33 -17.35 -5.18 9.12
CA PHE A 33 -16.84 -4.40 8.00
C PHE A 33 -17.91 -4.27 6.90
N ARG A 34 -18.19 -3.03 6.46
CA ARG A 34 -19.31 -2.71 5.55
C ARG A 34 -18.87 -1.80 4.41
N GLY A 35 -19.76 -1.59 3.44
CA GLY A 35 -19.50 -0.72 2.28
C GLY A 35 -19.07 0.72 2.62
N LEU A 36 -19.53 1.27 3.74
CA LEU A 36 -19.08 2.60 4.20
C LEU A 36 -17.60 2.60 4.60
N ASP A 37 -17.08 1.51 5.18
CA ASP A 37 -15.67 1.39 5.52
C ASP A 37 -14.80 1.28 4.25
N ILE A 38 -15.29 0.57 3.22
CA ILE A 38 -14.68 0.51 1.88
C ILE A 38 -14.56 1.92 1.27
N LEU A 39 -15.64 2.71 1.35
CA LEU A 39 -15.64 4.09 0.83
C LEU A 39 -14.64 4.98 1.58
N ILE A 40 -14.58 4.86 2.91
CA ILE A 40 -13.60 5.58 3.74
C ILE A 40 -12.18 5.20 3.31
N LEU A 41 -11.86 3.90 3.21
CA LEU A 41 -10.52 3.45 2.82
C LEU A 41 -10.17 3.87 1.38
N THR A 42 -11.13 3.85 0.47
CA THR A 42 -10.95 4.31 -0.92
C THR A 42 -10.45 5.75 -1.00
N ILE A 43 -10.88 6.62 -0.09
CA ILE A 43 -10.47 8.03 -0.03
C ILE A 43 -9.22 8.20 0.84
N LEU A 44 -9.20 7.54 2.01
CA LEU A 44 -8.17 7.74 3.02
C LEU A 44 -6.79 7.25 2.57
N LEU A 45 -6.70 6.05 1.99
CA LEU A 45 -5.40 5.43 1.67
C LEU A 45 -4.62 6.21 0.59
N PRO A 46 -5.26 6.68 -0.51
CA PRO A 46 -4.56 7.55 -1.46
C PRO A 46 -4.09 8.87 -0.84
N LEU A 47 -4.91 9.51 0.01
CA LEU A 47 -4.54 10.77 0.66
C LEU A 47 -3.32 10.61 1.59
N ILE A 48 -3.27 9.51 2.35
CA ILE A 48 -2.13 9.18 3.20
C ILE A 48 -0.88 8.94 2.35
N SER A 49 -1.00 8.22 1.23
CA SER A 49 0.13 7.94 0.34
C SER A 49 0.68 9.20 -0.33
N LEU A 50 -0.20 10.09 -0.82
CA LEU A 50 0.20 11.38 -1.39
C LEU A 50 0.90 12.27 -0.36
N THR A 51 0.33 12.36 0.85
CA THR A 51 0.95 13.05 1.98
C THR A 51 2.32 12.45 2.32
N GLY A 52 2.44 11.12 2.28
CA GLY A 52 3.69 10.40 2.50
C GLY A 52 4.79 10.81 1.51
N VAL A 53 4.47 10.93 0.21
CA VAL A 53 5.43 11.42 -0.79
C VAL A 53 5.91 12.85 -0.44
N VAL A 54 4.98 13.74 -0.08
CA VAL A 54 5.31 15.13 0.26
C VAL A 54 6.20 15.20 1.51
N ILE A 55 5.86 14.47 2.57
CA ILE A 55 6.65 14.43 3.81
C ILE A 55 8.04 13.87 3.54
N LEU A 56 8.15 12.71 2.86
CA LEU A 56 9.44 12.09 2.56
C LEU A 56 10.33 12.99 1.71
N ARG A 57 9.74 13.73 0.76
CA ARG A 57 10.47 14.70 -0.06
C ARG A 57 11.03 15.86 0.78
N LYS A 58 10.20 16.41 1.69
CA LYS A 58 10.61 17.49 2.61
C LYS A 58 11.71 17.03 3.59
N LEU A 59 11.58 15.83 4.16
CA LEU A 59 12.60 15.23 5.05
C LEU A 59 13.95 15.02 4.36
N ARG A 60 13.94 14.88 3.03
CA ARG A 60 15.15 14.76 2.20
C ARG A 60 15.63 16.10 1.67
N LEU A 61 15.13 17.21 2.22
CA LEU A 61 15.47 18.59 1.83
C LEU A 61 15.37 18.79 0.32
N GLU A 62 14.33 18.22 -0.32
CA GLU A 62 14.07 18.34 -1.76
C GLU A 62 15.16 17.72 -2.67
N ARG A 63 16.20 17.08 -2.10
CA ARG A 63 17.33 16.48 -2.85
C ARG A 63 16.95 15.23 -3.64
N THR A 64 15.79 14.64 -3.33
CA THR A 64 15.33 13.41 -3.97
C THR A 64 14.18 13.72 -4.93
N ASN A 65 14.27 13.17 -6.14
CA ASN A 65 13.22 13.32 -7.14
C ASN A 65 11.88 12.75 -6.63
N ARG A 66 10.81 13.53 -6.71
CA ARG A 66 9.45 13.14 -6.33
C ARG A 66 8.99 11.86 -7.06
N SER A 67 9.30 11.74 -8.34
CA SER A 67 8.96 10.56 -9.16
C SER A 67 9.63 9.30 -8.62
N PHE A 68 10.87 9.41 -8.16
CA PHE A 68 11.58 8.28 -7.56
C PHE A 68 10.92 7.83 -6.24
N ILE A 69 10.52 8.77 -5.38
CA ILE A 69 9.79 8.47 -4.14
C ILE A 69 8.44 7.82 -4.46
N ALA A 70 7.65 8.43 -5.34
CA ALA A 70 6.32 7.93 -5.71
C ALA A 70 6.36 6.52 -6.32
N CYS A 71 7.26 6.26 -7.27
CA CYS A 71 7.40 4.93 -7.86
C CYS A 71 7.91 3.89 -6.86
N SER A 72 8.82 4.27 -5.95
CA SER A 72 9.32 3.36 -4.91
C SER A 72 8.21 3.01 -3.90
N MET A 73 7.44 4.00 -3.44
CA MET A 73 6.30 3.76 -2.55
C MET A 73 5.24 2.89 -3.22
N LEU A 74 4.94 3.15 -4.50
CA LEU A 74 4.01 2.34 -5.29
C LEU A 74 4.45 0.87 -5.34
N LEU A 75 5.73 0.61 -5.62
CA LEU A 75 6.28 -0.76 -5.59
C LEU A 75 6.05 -1.41 -4.22
N GLY A 76 6.28 -0.67 -3.14
CA GLY A 76 6.01 -1.13 -1.77
C GLY A 76 4.57 -1.54 -1.53
N ILE A 77 3.62 -0.69 -1.91
CA ILE A 77 2.18 -0.94 -1.80
C ILE A 77 1.81 -2.27 -2.46
N TRP A 78 2.31 -2.50 -3.68
CA TRP A 78 2.02 -3.71 -4.42
C TRP A 78 2.70 -4.96 -3.84
N VAL A 79 3.99 -4.88 -3.48
CA VAL A 79 4.77 -6.03 -3.00
C VAL A 79 4.26 -6.55 -1.66
N ILE A 80 3.98 -5.66 -0.70
CA ILE A 80 3.58 -6.08 0.65
C ILE A 80 2.07 -6.27 0.80
N GLY A 81 1.30 -6.00 -0.25
CA GLY A 81 -0.15 -6.15 -0.25
C GLY A 81 -0.63 -7.51 0.25
N PRO A 82 -0.14 -8.64 -0.29
CA PRO A 82 -0.60 -9.96 0.13
C PRO A 82 -0.39 -10.25 1.62
N LEU A 83 0.69 -9.72 2.21
CA LEU A 83 0.91 -9.81 3.66
C LEU A 83 -0.16 -9.04 4.43
N PHE A 84 -0.40 -7.78 4.08
CA PHE A 84 -1.35 -6.94 4.83
C PHE A 84 -2.81 -7.34 4.62
N THR A 85 -3.20 -7.78 3.43
CA THR A 85 -4.54 -8.34 3.19
C THR A 85 -4.73 -9.66 3.96
N THR A 86 -3.69 -10.47 4.13
CA THR A 86 -3.73 -11.65 5.03
C THR A 86 -3.87 -11.24 6.51
N ILE A 87 -3.22 -10.16 6.93
CA ILE A 87 -3.41 -9.59 8.28
C ILE A 87 -4.88 -9.13 8.43
N ASN A 88 -5.44 -8.42 7.45
CA ASN A 88 -6.85 -7.99 7.47
C ASN A 88 -7.81 -9.17 7.65
N ALA A 89 -7.61 -10.24 6.87
CA ALA A 89 -8.42 -11.46 6.93
C ALA A 89 -8.39 -12.14 8.31
N THR A 90 -7.33 -11.93 9.08
CA THR A 90 -7.18 -12.50 10.44
C THR A 90 -8.27 -12.01 11.39
N PHE A 91 -8.70 -10.74 11.26
CA PHE A 91 -9.74 -10.17 12.13
C PHE A 91 -11.15 -10.71 11.86
N ALA A 92 -11.34 -11.42 10.75
CA ALA A 92 -12.57 -12.12 10.40
C ALA A 92 -12.47 -13.65 10.60
N GLY A 93 -11.43 -14.14 11.27
CA GLY A 93 -11.20 -15.57 11.52
C GLY A 93 -10.53 -16.33 10.37
N ALA A 94 -10.12 -15.64 9.30
CA ALA A 94 -9.30 -16.19 8.22
C ALA A 94 -7.81 -15.83 8.44
N GLY A 95 -7.01 -15.75 7.37
CA GLY A 95 -5.62 -15.30 7.46
C GLY A 95 -4.81 -16.06 8.51
N PHE A 96 -4.02 -15.34 9.33
CA PHE A 96 -3.12 -15.89 10.35
C PHE A 96 -3.84 -16.60 11.53
N ALA A 97 -5.17 -16.65 11.55
CA ALA A 97 -5.89 -17.54 12.47
C ALA A 97 -5.73 -19.03 12.10
N ASN A 98 -5.29 -19.32 10.87
CA ASN A 98 -5.13 -20.68 10.35
C ASN A 98 -3.66 -21.14 10.31
N ALA A 99 -3.43 -22.45 10.33
CA ALA A 99 -2.10 -23.03 10.14
C ALA A 99 -1.63 -22.91 8.67
N GLY A 100 -0.31 -22.82 8.45
CA GLY A 100 0.29 -22.84 7.12
C GLY A 100 0.25 -21.52 6.33
N VAL A 101 -0.29 -20.45 6.92
CA VAL A 101 -0.51 -19.14 6.28
C VAL A 101 0.78 -18.48 5.80
N TRP A 102 1.91 -18.72 6.47
CA TRP A 102 3.20 -18.20 6.02
C TRP A 102 3.59 -18.69 4.62
N LYS A 103 3.30 -19.95 4.28
CA LYS A 103 3.55 -20.47 2.92
C LYS A 103 2.66 -19.76 1.91
N PHE A 104 1.40 -19.55 2.27
CA PHE A 104 0.46 -18.80 1.44
C PHE A 104 0.97 -17.37 1.18
N VAL A 105 1.34 -16.62 2.22
CA VAL A 105 1.89 -15.25 2.08
C VAL A 105 3.14 -15.22 1.20
N VAL A 106 4.07 -16.16 1.38
CA VAL A 106 5.29 -16.22 0.54
C VAL A 106 4.93 -16.45 -0.93
N ILE A 107 4.03 -17.39 -1.22
CA ILE A 107 3.62 -17.69 -2.60
C ILE A 107 2.87 -16.50 -3.21
N THR A 108 1.91 -15.92 -2.51
CA THR A 108 1.11 -14.80 -3.04
C THR A 108 1.94 -13.54 -3.21
N THR A 109 2.87 -13.27 -2.29
CA THR A 109 3.86 -12.19 -2.45
C THR A 109 4.80 -12.46 -3.62
N PHE A 110 5.25 -13.69 -3.87
CA PHE A 110 6.13 -13.99 -5.01
C PHE A 110 5.45 -13.68 -6.35
N PHE A 111 4.16 -13.96 -6.46
CA PHE A 111 3.33 -13.70 -7.65
C PHE A 111 2.63 -12.33 -7.62
N PHE A 112 3.17 -11.34 -6.90
CA PHE A 112 2.76 -9.95 -7.10
C PHE A 112 2.99 -9.54 -8.57
N PRO A 113 2.13 -8.71 -9.20
CA PRO A 113 0.99 -7.97 -8.63
C PRO A 113 -0.36 -8.73 -8.65
N ILE A 114 -0.40 -9.96 -9.20
CA ILE A 114 -1.65 -10.69 -9.46
C ILE A 114 -2.43 -10.93 -8.16
N PHE A 115 -1.77 -11.47 -7.13
CA PHE A 115 -2.43 -11.71 -5.85
C PHE A 115 -2.72 -10.45 -5.05
N THR A 116 -1.92 -9.38 -5.20
CA THR A 116 -2.28 -8.11 -4.58
C THR A 116 -3.60 -7.60 -5.13
N PHE A 117 -3.80 -7.68 -6.45
CA PHE A 117 -5.06 -7.31 -7.10
C PHE A 117 -6.23 -8.19 -6.61
N GLU A 118 -6.05 -9.51 -6.68
CA GLU A 118 -7.07 -10.48 -6.31
C GLU A 118 -7.46 -10.35 -4.83
N MET A 119 -6.49 -10.37 -3.92
CA MET A 119 -6.74 -10.26 -2.48
C MET A 119 -7.33 -8.90 -2.09
N SER A 120 -6.94 -7.81 -2.75
CA SER A 120 -7.53 -6.49 -2.51
C SER A 120 -9.00 -6.42 -2.94
N THR A 121 -9.42 -7.31 -3.85
CA THR A 121 -10.84 -7.42 -4.24
C THR A 121 -11.64 -7.99 -3.07
N TYR A 122 -11.12 -9.03 -2.43
CA TYR A 122 -11.78 -9.71 -1.31
C TYR A 122 -11.77 -8.91 -0.01
N ASP A 123 -10.73 -8.11 0.24
CA ASP A 123 -10.65 -7.27 1.44
C ASP A 123 -11.29 -5.87 1.27
N GLY A 124 -11.84 -5.59 0.08
CA GLY A 124 -12.52 -4.32 -0.22
C GLY A 124 -11.59 -3.12 -0.41
N THR A 125 -10.27 -3.31 -0.58
CA THR A 125 -9.33 -2.21 -0.79
C THR A 125 -8.91 -2.00 -2.25
N LEU A 126 -9.39 -2.82 -3.19
CA LEU A 126 -8.97 -2.77 -4.60
C LEU A 126 -9.06 -1.37 -5.20
N LEU A 127 -10.19 -0.69 -5.02
CA LEU A 127 -10.38 0.65 -5.58
C LEU A 127 -9.40 1.66 -4.98
N ALA A 128 -9.06 1.52 -3.69
CA ALA A 128 -8.05 2.32 -3.03
C ALA A 128 -6.65 2.07 -3.61
N VAL A 129 -6.29 0.81 -3.88
CA VAL A 129 -5.01 0.42 -4.51
C VAL A 129 -4.90 1.00 -5.92
N LEU A 130 -5.95 0.84 -6.74
CA LEU A 130 -5.97 1.33 -8.12
C LEU A 130 -5.94 2.87 -8.18
N LEU A 131 -6.73 3.55 -7.34
CA LEU A 131 -6.75 5.01 -7.27
C LEU A 131 -5.40 5.55 -6.79
N THR A 132 -4.80 4.93 -5.78
CA THR A 132 -3.45 5.31 -5.31
C THR A 132 -2.40 5.08 -6.39
N THR A 133 -2.49 3.96 -7.12
CA THR A 133 -1.61 3.67 -8.27
C THR A 133 -1.70 4.78 -9.31
N PHE A 134 -2.91 5.14 -9.72
CA PHE A 134 -3.15 6.21 -10.68
C PHE A 134 -2.59 7.56 -10.20
N LEU A 135 -2.88 7.95 -8.95
CA LEU A 135 -2.46 9.23 -8.38
C LEU A 135 -0.94 9.32 -8.19
N LEU A 136 -0.28 8.24 -7.77
CA LEU A 136 1.18 8.21 -7.65
C LEU A 136 1.88 8.26 -9.01
N ILE A 137 1.31 7.62 -10.04
CA ILE A 137 1.81 7.75 -11.43
C ILE A 137 1.61 9.18 -11.93
N LEU A 138 0.45 9.80 -11.68
CA LEU A 138 0.20 11.19 -12.08
C LEU A 138 1.18 12.15 -11.38
N MET A 139 1.41 11.96 -10.08
CA MET A 139 2.37 12.74 -9.31
C MET A 139 3.82 12.53 -9.79
N SER A 140 4.16 11.34 -10.29
CA SER A 140 5.49 11.08 -10.85
C SER A 140 5.69 11.74 -12.22
N ARG A 141 4.63 11.91 -13.03
CA ARG A 141 4.68 12.53 -14.36
C ARG A 141 4.79 14.06 -14.35
N ARG A 142 4.08 14.74 -13.44
CA ARG A 142 4.08 16.22 -13.31
C ARG A 142 5.45 16.88 -13.04
N THR A 143 6.53 16.11 -12.95
CA THR A 143 7.90 16.63 -12.81
C THR A 143 8.60 16.75 -14.17
N LEU A 144 8.15 16.02 -15.20
CA LEU A 144 8.76 16.07 -16.54
C LEU A 144 8.26 17.26 -17.38
N GLU A 145 7.12 17.85 -17.03
CA GLU A 145 6.52 18.98 -17.77
C GLU A 145 7.06 20.36 -17.33
N ASN A 146 7.88 20.41 -16.27
CA ASN A 146 8.44 21.65 -15.71
C ASN A 146 9.97 21.77 -15.90
N LEU A 147 10.54 20.99 -16.83
CA LEU A 147 11.94 21.05 -17.27
C LEU A 147 11.98 21.46 -18.74
#